data_AF-A0A1S4BYT6-F1
#
_entry.id   AF-A0A1S4BYT6-F1
#
_cell.length_a   1.000
_cell.length_b   1.000
_cell.length_c   1.000
_cell.angle_alpha   90.00
_cell.angle_beta   90.00
_cell.angle_gamma   90.00
#
_symmetry.space_group_name_H-M   'P 1'
#
loop_
_entity.id
_entity.type
_entity.pdbx_description
1 polymer ?
#
loop_
_entity_poly.entity_id
_entity_poly.type
_entity_poly.pdbx_seq_one_letter_code
_entity_poly.pdbx_strand_id
1 'polypeptide(L)'
;MVTLNFFYKFMRLSKERMQQRMHEKLNEQKDVMEKNITMNIIARLQHQNPDLRLDPDMLRFSERSSVEAFSAQQVVVQVNSQPSAGSNNQGRVDQEMNDKDNEELDLT
;
A
#
# COMPACT_ATOMS: atom_id res chain seq x y z
N MET A 1 -40.34 -45.16 9.66
CA MET A 1 -40.07 -43.81 9.09
C MET A 1 -39.74 -42.73 10.12
N VAL A 2 -40.38 -42.69 11.29
CA VAL A 2 -40.20 -41.61 12.30
C VAL A 2 -38.77 -41.51 12.87
N THR A 3 -38.12 -42.64 13.11
CA THR A 3 -36.76 -42.71 13.69
C THR A 3 -35.68 -42.18 12.75
N LEU A 4 -35.80 -42.45 11.46
CA LEU A 4 -34.86 -41.97 10.44
C LEU A 4 -34.95 -40.44 10.28
N ASN A 5 -36.17 -39.89 10.28
CA ASN A 5 -36.38 -38.45 10.22
C ASN A 5 -35.77 -37.72 11.44
N PHE A 6 -35.96 -38.29 12.64
CA PHE A 6 -35.35 -37.77 13.85
C PHE A 6 -33.82 -37.75 13.75
N PHE A 7 -33.21 -38.84 13.28
CA PHE A 7 -31.76 -38.94 13.13
C PHE A 7 -31.22 -37.88 12.16
N TYR A 8 -31.84 -37.70 10.99
CA TYR A 8 -31.42 -36.66 10.04
C TYR A 8 -31.53 -35.25 10.63
N LYS A 9 -32.63 -34.95 11.34
CA LYS A 9 -32.82 -33.66 12.00
C LYS A 9 -31.77 -33.41 13.08
N PHE A 10 -31.44 -34.44 13.86
CA PHE A 10 -30.39 -34.38 14.88
C PHE A 10 -29.00 -34.14 14.27
N MET A 11 -28.65 -34.87 13.21
CA MET A 11 -27.37 -34.70 12.51
C MET A 11 -27.23 -33.31 11.90
N ARG A 12 -28.29 -32.80 11.27
CA ARG A 12 -28.31 -31.44 10.71
C ARG A 12 -28.11 -30.39 11.80
N LEU A 13 -28.86 -30.46 12.89
CA LEU A 13 -28.75 -29.52 14.02
C LEU A 13 -27.36 -29.56 14.65
N SER A 14 -26.78 -30.75 14.79
CA SER A 14 -25.42 -30.93 15.34
C SER A 14 -24.37 -30.31 14.43
N LYS A 15 -24.49 -30.47 13.11
CA LYS A 15 -23.61 -29.84 12.12
C LYS A 15 -23.71 -28.32 12.17
N GLU A 16 -24.91 -27.77 12.19
CA GLU A 16 -25.15 -26.32 12.27
C GLU A 16 -24.54 -25.73 13.54
N ARG A 17 -24.76 -26.37 14.71
CA ARG A 17 -24.14 -25.93 15.98
C ARG A 17 -22.62 -26.03 15.98
N MET A 18 -22.06 -27.07 15.38
CA MET A 18 -20.60 -27.21 15.28
C MET A 18 -20.00 -26.14 14.37
N GLN A 19 -20.63 -25.85 13.24
CA GLN A 19 -20.23 -24.78 12.34
C GLN A 19 -20.32 -23.42 13.03
N GLN A 20 -21.40 -23.15 13.76
CA GLN A 20 -21.56 -21.91 14.51
C GLN A 20 -20.41 -21.71 15.52
N ARG A 21 -20.14 -22.71 16.37
CA ARG A 21 -19.05 -22.65 17.35
C ARG A 21 -17.67 -22.49 16.70
N MET A 22 -17.47 -23.06 15.52
CA MET A 22 -16.22 -22.89 14.78
C MET A 22 -16.06 -21.46 14.25
N HIS A 23 -17.12 -20.85 13.73
CA HIS A 23 -17.10 -19.45 13.31
C HIS A 23 -16.91 -18.49 14.49
N GLU A 24 -17.58 -18.74 15.62
CA GLU A 24 -17.42 -17.96 16.85
C GLU A 24 -15.95 -17.96 17.31
N LYS A 25 -15.33 -19.14 17.40
CA LYS A 25 -13.91 -19.27 17.76
C LYS A 25 -12.99 -18.59 16.76
N LEU A 26 -13.29 -18.69 15.46
CA LEU A 26 -12.50 -18.03 14.42
C LEU A 26 -12.58 -16.51 14.58
N ASN A 27 -13.77 -15.97 14.83
CA ASN A 27 -13.96 -14.53 15.05
C ASN A 27 -13.24 -14.05 16.31
N GLU A 28 -13.32 -14.80 17.41
CA GLU A 28 -12.55 -14.48 18.63
C GLU A 28 -11.04 -14.47 18.36
N GLN A 29 -10.54 -15.46 17.62
CA GLN A 29 -9.11 -15.50 17.25
C GLN A 29 -8.74 -14.37 16.30
N LYS A 30 -9.63 -14.01 15.37
CA LYS A 30 -9.44 -12.87 14.46
C LYS A 30 -9.30 -11.57 15.25
N ASP A 31 -10.15 -11.32 16.22
CA ASP A 31 -10.10 -10.11 17.06
C ASP A 31 -8.79 -10.03 17.87
N VAL A 32 -8.35 -11.18 18.44
CA VAL A 32 -7.07 -11.27 19.17
C VAL A 32 -5.88 -11.03 18.24
N MET A 33 -5.91 -11.59 17.03
CA MET A 33 -4.84 -11.44 16.04
C MET A 33 -4.76 -10.00 15.54
N GLU A 34 -5.91 -9.39 15.22
CA GLU A 34 -6.01 -7.99 14.82
C GLU A 34 -5.40 -7.07 15.87
N LYS A 35 -5.79 -7.22 17.14
CA LYS A 35 -5.21 -6.44 18.24
C LYS A 35 -3.70 -6.60 18.37
N ASN A 36 -3.19 -7.84 18.25
CA ASN A 36 -1.75 -8.11 18.32
C ASN A 36 -0.98 -7.44 17.18
N ILE A 37 -1.51 -7.50 15.95
CA ILE A 37 -0.91 -6.86 14.78
C ILE A 37 -0.91 -5.35 14.97
N THR A 38 -2.04 -4.75 15.34
CA THR A 38 -2.16 -3.31 15.59
C THR A 38 -1.14 -2.84 16.63
N MET A 39 -1.02 -3.55 17.76
CA MET A 39 -0.07 -3.18 18.82
C MET A 39 1.39 -3.28 18.36
N ASN A 40 1.72 -4.32 17.59
CA ASN A 40 3.07 -4.50 17.04
C ASN A 40 3.43 -3.37 16.04
N ILE A 41 2.48 -2.98 15.18
CA ILE A 41 2.67 -1.86 14.26
C ILE A 41 2.89 -0.55 15.03
N ILE A 42 2.06 -0.26 16.03
CA ILE A 42 2.20 0.94 16.87
C ILE A 42 3.58 0.97 17.52
N ALA A 43 4.00 -0.13 18.16
CA ALA A 43 5.29 -0.22 18.83
C ALA A 43 6.45 0.07 17.88
N ARG A 44 6.41 -0.48 16.65
CA ARG A 44 7.46 -0.26 15.64
C ARG A 44 7.50 1.19 15.17
N LEU A 45 6.34 1.80 14.93
CA LEU A 45 6.25 3.19 14.48
C LEU A 45 6.70 4.17 15.58
N GLN A 46 6.32 3.92 16.83
CA GLN A 46 6.77 4.70 17.99
C GLN A 46 8.27 4.54 18.26
N HIS A 47 8.83 3.35 18.01
CA HIS A 47 10.27 3.15 18.11
C HIS A 47 11.03 4.00 17.07
N GLN A 48 10.47 4.19 15.87
CA GLN A 48 11.08 5.04 14.84
C GLN A 48 10.86 6.54 15.10
N ASN A 49 9.73 6.90 15.70
CA ASN A 49 9.39 8.27 16.07
C ASN A 49 8.74 8.29 17.47
N PRO A 50 9.51 8.56 18.54
CA PRO A 50 9.01 8.52 19.91
C PRO A 50 7.88 9.52 20.19
N ASP A 51 7.82 10.63 19.45
CA ASP A 51 6.77 11.66 19.61
C ASP A 51 5.47 11.28 18.87
N LEU A 52 5.48 10.18 18.10
CA LEU A 52 4.33 9.72 17.35
C LEU A 52 3.27 9.12 18.29
N ARG A 53 2.09 9.74 18.27
CA ARG A 53 0.91 9.25 18.98
C ARG A 53 -0.05 8.65 17.97
N LEU A 54 -0.27 7.34 18.06
CA LEU A 54 -1.19 6.60 17.19
C LEU A 54 -2.39 6.15 18.01
N ASP A 55 -3.58 6.42 17.49
CA ASP A 55 -4.81 5.84 17.99
C ASP A 55 -4.97 4.42 17.41
N PRO A 56 -5.11 3.37 18.25
CA PRO A 56 -5.34 2.01 17.79
C PRO A 56 -6.53 1.86 16.83
N ASP A 57 -7.57 2.69 16.98
CA ASP A 57 -8.76 2.61 16.14
C ASP A 57 -8.50 3.03 14.68
N MET A 58 -7.44 3.81 14.42
CA MET A 58 -7.01 4.16 13.06
C MET A 58 -6.43 2.97 12.29
N LEU A 59 -5.97 1.94 13.01
CA LEU A 59 -5.31 0.76 12.45
C LEU A 59 -6.21 -0.48 12.47
N ARG A 60 -7.52 -0.29 12.67
CA ARG A 60 -8.50 -1.37 12.70
C ARG A 60 -8.74 -1.93 11.30
N PHE A 61 -8.65 -3.24 11.14
CA PHE A 61 -8.83 -3.95 9.87
C PHE A 61 -10.32 -4.22 9.65
N SER A 62 -11.03 -3.24 9.09
CA SER A 62 -12.41 -3.43 8.63
C SER A 62 -12.47 -4.37 7.42
N GLU A 63 -13.48 -5.26 7.37
CA GLU A 63 -13.81 -6.05 6.16
C GLU A 63 -14.22 -5.17 4.96
N ARG A 64 -14.52 -3.90 5.22
CA ARG A 64 -14.65 -2.87 4.20
C ARG A 64 -13.34 -2.12 4.10
N SER A 65 -12.32 -2.78 3.52
CA SER A 65 -11.29 -2.03 2.83
C SER A 65 -11.99 -1.26 1.71
N SER A 66 -12.43 -0.04 1.99
CA SER A 66 -12.74 0.92 0.93
C SER A 66 -11.40 1.23 0.29
N VAL A 67 -11.18 0.58 -0.85
CA VAL A 67 -10.10 0.82 -1.82
C VAL A 67 -10.28 2.23 -2.43
N GLU A 68 -10.57 3.25 -1.63
CA GLU A 68 -10.77 4.64 -2.10
C GLU A 68 -9.97 5.67 -1.30
N ALA A 69 -9.36 5.32 -0.16
CA ALA A 69 -8.64 6.31 0.66
C ALA A 69 -7.18 6.59 0.23
N PHE A 70 -6.56 5.74 -0.60
CA PHE A 70 -5.14 5.89 -0.99
C PHE A 70 -4.90 6.40 -2.43
N SER A 71 -5.92 6.98 -3.08
CA SER A 71 -5.75 7.59 -4.43
C SER A 71 -5.79 9.13 -4.43
N ALA A 72 -5.98 9.80 -3.28
CA ALA A 72 -6.21 11.25 -3.22
C ALA A 72 -5.06 12.07 -2.62
N GLN A 73 -3.83 11.55 -2.62
CA GLN A 73 -2.62 12.33 -2.30
C GLN A 73 -1.55 12.08 -3.36
N GLN A 74 -1.90 12.34 -4.63
CA GLN A 74 -0.90 12.65 -5.63
C GLN A 74 -0.35 14.03 -5.29
N VAL A 75 0.58 14.08 -4.33
CA VAL A 75 1.43 15.23 -4.09
C VAL A 75 2.12 15.51 -5.43
N VAL A 76 1.74 16.60 -6.07
CA VAL A 76 2.49 17.20 -7.16
C VAL A 76 3.82 17.61 -6.55
N VAL A 77 4.82 16.73 -6.63
CA VAL A 77 6.21 17.10 -6.47
C VAL A 77 6.54 17.91 -7.72
N GLN A 78 6.29 19.22 -7.62
CA GLN A 78 6.65 20.20 -8.62
C GLN A 78 8.18 20.20 -8.66
N VAL A 79 8.72 19.46 -9.62
CA VAL A 79 10.16 19.39 -9.86
C VAL A 79 10.62 20.80 -10.17
N ASN A 80 11.43 21.33 -9.26
CA ASN A 80 11.98 22.68 -9.31
C ASN A 80 13.03 22.73 -10.44
N SER A 81 12.56 22.85 -11.69
CA SER A 81 13.42 22.98 -12.88
C SER A 81 13.25 24.37 -13.47
N GLN A 82 13.76 25.37 -12.76
CA GLN A 82 13.96 26.69 -13.33
C GLN A 82 15.45 27.04 -13.25
N PRO A 83 16.22 26.84 -14.34
CA PRO A 83 17.38 27.67 -14.57
C PRO A 83 16.90 28.99 -15.16
N SER A 84 16.90 30.02 -14.33
CA SER A 84 16.85 31.42 -14.76
C SER A 84 18.12 31.71 -15.56
N ALA A 85 18.04 31.65 -16.89
CA ALA A 85 19.05 32.20 -17.78
C ALA A 85 18.54 33.58 -18.25
N GLY A 86 19.06 34.62 -17.62
CA GLY A 86 18.79 36.00 -17.99
C GLY A 86 19.38 36.36 -19.36
N SER A 87 18.55 37.03 -20.17
CA SER A 87 18.84 38.32 -20.84
C SER A 87 20.15 38.45 -21.65
N ASN A 88 20.04 38.42 -23.00
CA ASN A 88 20.29 39.55 -23.94
C ASN A 88 21.80 39.84 -24.23
N ASN A 89 22.36 40.23 -25.39
CA ASN A 89 21.97 40.54 -26.77
C ASN A 89 23.24 40.39 -27.64
N GLN A 90 23.06 40.01 -28.92
CA GLN A 90 23.84 40.37 -30.13
C GLN A 90 25.34 40.74 -30.02
N GLY A 91 26.18 40.00 -30.77
CA GLY A 91 27.56 40.43 -31.06
C GLY A 91 28.36 39.46 -31.94
N ARG A 92 28.15 39.58 -33.26
CA ARG A 92 29.03 39.15 -34.38
C ARG A 92 30.53 39.25 -34.02
N VAL A 93 31.42 38.34 -34.43
CA VAL A 93 32.27 38.42 -35.65
C VAL A 93 33.26 37.23 -35.64
N ASP A 94 33.26 36.48 -36.76
CA ASP A 94 34.34 35.82 -37.53
C ASP A 94 35.39 34.92 -36.84
N GLN A 95 35.60 33.69 -37.35
CA GLN A 95 36.51 33.43 -38.48
C GLN A 95 36.82 31.91 -38.64
N GLU A 96 36.35 31.39 -39.77
CA GLU A 96 36.91 30.34 -40.63
C GLU A 96 38.28 29.75 -40.25
N MET A 97 38.36 28.43 -40.00
CA MET A 97 39.53 27.60 -40.34
C MET A 97 39.10 26.18 -40.71
N ASN A 98 39.44 25.87 -41.96
CA ASN A 98 39.26 24.68 -42.77
C ASN A 98 39.63 23.32 -42.16
N ASP A 99 38.93 22.33 -42.72
CA ASP A 99 39.46 21.11 -43.32
C ASP A 99 39.69 19.83 -42.49
N LYS A 100 39.06 18.79 -43.06
CA LYS A 100 39.53 17.42 -43.29
C LYS A 100 39.03 16.34 -42.34
N ASP A 101 37.95 15.72 -42.82
CA ASP A 101 37.87 14.34 -43.29
C ASP A 101 38.23 13.20 -42.32
N ASN A 102 37.55 12.07 -42.59
CA ASN A 102 37.86 10.69 -42.23
C ASN A 102 37.44 10.27 -40.81
N GLU A 103 36.83 9.12 -40.55
CA GLU A 103 36.11 8.10 -41.29
C GLU A 103 35.52 7.20 -40.18
N GLU A 104 34.36 6.61 -40.44
CA GLU A 104 33.92 5.29 -39.93
C GLU A 104 33.93 5.01 -38.41
N LEU A 105 32.72 4.97 -37.83
CA LEU A 105 32.46 4.45 -36.49
C LEU A 105 32.51 2.91 -36.52
N ASP A 106 33.55 2.30 -35.96
CA ASP A 106 33.53 0.89 -35.56
C ASP A 106 33.13 0.78 -34.08
N LEU A 107 32.00 0.11 -33.83
CA LEU A 107 31.46 -0.19 -32.50
C LEU A 107 31.93 -1.59 -32.11
N THR A 108 32.78 -1.66 -31.07
CA THR A 108 32.95 -2.87 -30.26
C THR A 108 32.64 -2.56 -28.81
#